data_AF-A0A453S7G7-F1
#
_entry.id   AF-A0A453S7G7-F1
#
_cell.length_a   1.000
_cell.length_b   1.000
_cell.length_c   1.000
_cell.angle_alpha   90.00
_cell.angle_beta   90.00
_cell.angle_gamma   90.00
#
_symmetry.space_group_name_H-M   'P 1'
#
loop_
_entity.id
_entity.type
_entity.pdbx_description
1 polymer ?
#
loop_
_entity_poly.entity_id
_entity_poly.type
_entity_poly.pdbx_seq_one_letter_code
_entity_poly.pdbx_strand_id
1 'polypeptide(L)'
;LRRNLHFRLGLPLDRPLLRTSNALTFGAMEMRDRSSSKSSSLLRDVHKEIPSSGVSGGIMSLIDGSYEYYHYLHDGIDDNGWGCAYRSLQTIMSWYRLQQYSSINVPSHREIQQVLVEIGDKDPSFIGSREWIGAIELSFVLDKLLGASCKIINVRSGDELPEKCRELAIHFETQGTPVMIGGGVLAYTLLGVDYNEASGDCAFLILDPHYTGGDDLKKIVNGGWCAWKKSVDSKGRSFFLKDKFYNLLLPQRPNMV
;
A
#
# COMPACT_ATOMS: atom_id res chain seq x y z
N LEU A 1 15.33 1.02 -27.76
CA LEU A 1 15.89 -0.29 -27.36
C LEU A 1 14.94 -1.12 -26.50
N ARG A 2 14.58 -0.70 -25.27
CA ARG A 2 13.73 -1.48 -24.34
C ARG A 2 12.41 -1.97 -24.96
N ARG A 3 11.65 -1.11 -25.64
CA ARG A 3 10.42 -1.49 -26.35
C ARG A 3 10.60 -2.63 -27.37
N ASN A 4 11.73 -2.66 -28.08
CA ASN A 4 12.02 -3.73 -29.04
C ASN A 4 12.34 -5.05 -28.34
N LEU A 5 13.05 -4.99 -27.20
CA LEU A 5 13.31 -6.17 -26.37
C LEU A 5 12.02 -6.71 -25.75
N HIS A 6 11.12 -5.85 -25.27
CA HIS A 6 9.79 -6.29 -24.80
C HIS A 6 9.04 -7.05 -25.90
N PHE A 7 8.98 -6.49 -27.11
CA PHE A 7 8.33 -7.15 -28.24
C PHE A 7 8.94 -8.51 -28.58
N ARG A 8 10.29 -8.61 -28.62
CA ARG A 8 11.00 -9.86 -28.91
C ARG A 8 10.79 -10.93 -27.84
N LEU A 9 10.58 -10.53 -26.58
CA LEU A 9 10.42 -11.43 -25.44
C LEU A 9 8.95 -11.68 -25.07
N GLY A 10 7.99 -11.13 -25.82
CA GLY A 10 6.56 -11.25 -25.50
C GLY A 10 6.16 -10.55 -24.20
N LEU A 11 6.92 -9.55 -23.77
CA LEU A 11 6.67 -8.82 -22.53
C LEU A 11 5.65 -7.69 -22.74
N PRO A 12 4.81 -7.39 -21.74
CA PRO A 12 3.81 -6.35 -21.84
C PRO A 12 4.46 -4.96 -21.99
N LEU A 13 3.80 -4.05 -22.69
CA LEU A 13 4.32 -2.71 -23.02
C LEU A 13 3.79 -1.60 -22.10
N ASP A 14 3.14 -1.98 -21.01
CA ASP A 14 2.51 -1.09 -20.03
C ASP A 14 3.36 -0.90 -18.76
N ARG A 15 4.42 -1.70 -18.58
CA ARG A 15 5.25 -1.70 -17.36
C ARG A 15 6.76 -1.86 -17.63
N PRO A 16 7.63 -1.26 -16.80
CA PRO A 16 9.05 -1.08 -17.12
C PRO A 16 9.91 -2.30 -16.76
N LEU A 17 9.66 -3.49 -17.32
CA LEU A 17 10.32 -4.75 -16.91
C LEU A 17 11.83 -4.79 -17.17
N LEU A 18 12.30 -4.19 -18.26
CA LEU A 18 13.71 -4.29 -18.69
C LEU A 18 14.57 -3.07 -18.30
N ARG A 19 14.32 -2.48 -17.13
CA ARG A 19 15.23 -1.50 -16.52
C ARG A 19 16.41 -2.21 -15.86
N THR A 20 17.59 -1.60 -15.88
CA THR A 20 18.79 -2.15 -15.22
C THR A 20 18.58 -2.37 -13.73
N SER A 21 17.75 -1.54 -13.11
CA SER A 21 17.36 -1.66 -11.70
C SER A 21 16.42 -2.85 -11.41
N ASN A 22 15.83 -3.49 -12.44
CA ASN A 22 15.11 -4.76 -12.29
C ASN A 22 16.00 -6.00 -12.43
N ALA A 23 17.31 -5.82 -12.64
CA ALA A 23 18.21 -6.96 -12.78
C ALA A 23 18.25 -7.77 -11.48
N LEU A 24 18.01 -9.08 -11.59
CA LEU A 24 18.20 -10.01 -10.48
C LEU A 24 19.69 -10.01 -10.10
N THR A 25 19.95 -9.75 -8.83
CA THR A 25 21.31 -9.83 -8.29
C THR A 25 21.53 -11.23 -7.75
N PHE A 26 22.30 -12.05 -8.45
CA PHE A 26 22.67 -13.37 -7.97
C PHE A 26 23.96 -13.28 -7.12
N GLY A 27 23.89 -13.65 -5.84
CA GLY A 27 25.06 -14.08 -5.05
C GLY A 27 25.97 -13.02 -4.40
N ALA A 28 25.52 -11.78 -4.08
CA ALA A 28 26.44 -10.77 -3.52
C ALA A 28 25.84 -9.82 -2.45
N MET A 29 24.90 -10.28 -1.62
CA MET A 29 24.28 -9.45 -0.58
C MET A 29 24.49 -9.94 0.87
N GLU A 30 25.45 -10.83 1.12
CA GLU A 30 25.87 -11.14 2.50
C GLU A 30 27.01 -10.23 3.00
N MET A 31 27.66 -9.43 2.14
CA MET A 31 28.90 -8.69 2.49
C MET A 31 28.85 -7.17 2.36
N ARG A 32 27.82 -6.56 1.76
CA ARG A 32 27.82 -5.09 1.54
C ARG A 32 27.18 -4.25 2.66
N ASP A 33 26.59 -4.87 3.68
CA ASP A 33 25.88 -4.15 4.74
C ASP A 33 26.57 -4.19 6.12
N ARG A 34 27.88 -4.44 6.17
CA ARG A 34 28.64 -4.42 7.44
C ARG A 34 29.31 -3.08 7.75
N SER A 35 29.22 -2.06 6.90
CA SER A 35 29.90 -0.77 7.11
C SER A 35 29.07 0.49 6.88
N SER A 36 27.76 0.39 6.67
CA SER A 36 26.83 1.51 6.82
C SER A 36 25.87 1.19 7.96
N SER A 37 25.57 2.20 8.78
CA SER A 37 24.69 2.21 9.96
C SER A 37 23.65 1.08 10.04
N LYS A 38 23.40 0.57 11.25
CA LYS A 38 22.27 -0.31 11.65
C LYS A 38 20.87 0.27 11.29
N SER A 39 20.58 0.58 10.03
CA SER A 39 19.21 0.71 9.57
C SER A 39 18.69 -0.71 9.40
N SER A 40 17.81 -1.14 10.31
CA SER A 40 16.95 -2.30 10.08
C SER A 40 16.41 -2.21 8.65
N SER A 41 16.75 -3.17 7.80
CA SER A 41 16.14 -3.25 6.48
C SER A 41 14.64 -3.48 6.67
N LEU A 42 13.81 -2.54 6.21
CA LEU A 42 12.35 -2.63 6.34
C LEU A 42 11.84 -3.99 5.84
N LEU A 43 10.82 -4.52 6.51
CA LEU A 43 10.20 -5.77 6.08
C LEU A 43 9.56 -5.59 4.70
N ARG A 44 9.73 -6.59 3.84
CA ARG A 44 9.16 -6.62 2.51
C ARG A 44 8.16 -7.74 2.37
N ASP A 45 7.13 -7.49 1.55
CA ASP A 45 6.17 -8.50 1.10
C ASP A 45 5.59 -9.37 2.22
N VAL A 46 5.32 -8.77 3.39
CA VAL A 46 4.81 -9.46 4.59
C VAL A 46 3.60 -10.34 4.28
N HIS A 47 2.76 -9.91 3.34
CA HIS A 47 1.58 -10.65 2.88
C HIS A 47 1.85 -12.08 2.37
N LYS A 48 3.08 -12.38 1.92
CA LYS A 48 3.47 -13.72 1.45
C LYS A 48 3.48 -14.78 2.54
N GLU A 49 3.60 -14.35 3.80
CA GLU A 49 3.62 -15.22 4.98
C GLU A 49 2.23 -15.41 5.59
N ILE A 50 1.19 -14.80 5.01
CA ILE A 50 -0.17 -14.84 5.55
C ILE A 50 -0.89 -16.08 5.03
N PRO A 51 -1.51 -16.89 5.92
CA PRO A 51 -2.27 -18.06 5.50
C PRO A 51 -3.51 -17.67 4.67
N SER A 52 -4.19 -18.69 4.10
CA SER A 52 -5.42 -18.48 3.34
C SER A 52 -6.49 -17.72 4.14
N SER A 53 -7.30 -16.93 3.44
CA SER A 53 -8.38 -16.11 4.00
C SER A 53 -9.52 -16.95 4.60
N GLY A 54 -9.67 -18.21 4.16
CA GLY A 54 -10.80 -19.07 4.49
C GLY A 54 -12.11 -18.72 3.76
N VAL A 55 -12.09 -17.92 2.68
CA VAL A 55 -13.23 -17.73 1.79
C VAL A 55 -13.35 -18.95 0.87
N SER A 56 -14.38 -19.76 1.08
CA SER A 56 -14.58 -21.00 0.30
C SER A 56 -14.92 -20.66 -1.15
N GLY A 57 -14.18 -21.21 -2.11
CA GLY A 57 -14.38 -20.94 -3.55
C GLY A 57 -14.11 -19.49 -3.96
N GLY A 58 -13.43 -18.72 -3.11
CA GLY A 58 -13.01 -17.35 -3.44
C GLY A 58 -11.84 -17.31 -4.41
N ILE A 59 -11.77 -16.23 -5.17
CA ILE A 59 -10.64 -15.90 -6.05
C ILE A 59 -9.84 -14.80 -5.37
N MET A 60 -8.57 -15.10 -5.08
CA MET A 60 -7.62 -14.14 -4.51
C MET A 60 -7.07 -13.23 -5.61
N SER A 61 -7.33 -11.93 -5.49
CA SER A 61 -6.71 -10.87 -6.31
C SER A 61 -5.81 -10.03 -5.41
N LEU A 62 -4.50 -10.11 -5.63
CA LEU A 62 -3.48 -9.47 -4.78
C LEU A 62 -2.74 -8.38 -5.56
N ILE A 63 -1.98 -7.55 -4.84
CA ILE A 63 -0.98 -6.68 -5.47
C ILE A 63 -0.03 -7.48 -6.38
N ASP A 64 0.51 -6.81 -7.41
CA ASP A 64 1.50 -7.36 -8.32
C ASP A 64 2.82 -6.59 -8.17
N GLY A 65 3.80 -7.20 -7.52
CA GLY A 65 5.11 -6.60 -7.24
C GLY A 65 5.45 -6.56 -5.75
N SER A 66 6.59 -5.96 -5.42
CA SER A 66 7.09 -5.91 -4.04
C SER A 66 6.86 -4.56 -3.36
N TYR A 67 6.68 -4.55 -2.05
CA TYR A 67 6.59 -3.32 -1.25
C TYR A 67 7.37 -3.47 0.05
N GLU A 68 7.66 -2.34 0.68
CA GLU A 68 8.18 -2.26 2.05
C GLU A 68 7.07 -1.86 3.00
N TYR A 69 7.01 -2.52 4.15
CA TYR A 69 6.01 -2.25 5.17
C TYR A 69 6.47 -1.07 6.03
N TYR A 70 5.85 0.09 5.81
CA TYR A 70 6.01 1.26 6.66
C TYR A 70 4.93 1.27 7.74
N HIS A 71 5.34 1.46 8.99
CA HIS A 71 4.43 1.54 10.14
C HIS A 71 4.91 2.58 11.17
N TYR A 72 4.15 2.75 12.25
CA TYR A 72 4.48 3.70 13.30
C TYR A 72 5.88 3.49 13.88
N LEU A 73 6.47 4.60 14.33
CA LEU A 73 7.78 4.67 14.99
C LEU A 73 8.98 4.34 14.08
N HIS A 74 8.75 4.12 12.78
CA HIS A 74 9.82 4.13 11.79
C HIS A 74 10.46 5.52 11.66
N ASP A 75 11.70 5.57 11.19
CA ASP A 75 12.46 6.81 10.97
C ASP A 75 12.65 7.71 12.21
N GLY A 76 12.46 7.15 13.42
CA GLY A 76 12.66 7.86 14.68
C GLY A 76 11.61 8.93 15.00
N ILE A 77 10.47 8.94 14.30
CA ILE A 77 9.34 9.84 14.57
C ILE A 77 8.25 9.11 15.36
N ASP A 78 7.79 9.71 16.47
CA ASP A 78 6.59 9.25 17.15
C ASP A 78 5.35 9.79 16.44
N ASP A 79 4.90 9.02 15.46
CA ASP A 79 3.70 9.28 14.67
C ASP A 79 2.46 8.53 15.15
N ASN A 80 2.53 7.97 16.36
CA ASN A 80 1.42 7.22 16.94
C ASN A 80 0.19 8.14 17.12
N GLY A 81 -0.94 7.68 16.59
CA GLY A 81 -2.21 8.40 16.61
C GLY A 81 -2.38 9.43 15.49
N TRP A 82 -1.40 9.63 14.59
CA TRP A 82 -1.58 10.57 13.48
C TRP A 82 -0.91 10.22 12.15
N GLY A 83 0.06 9.32 12.14
CA GLY A 83 0.83 9.00 10.95
C GLY A 83 0.20 7.97 10.00
N CYS A 84 -0.97 7.39 10.30
CA CYS A 84 -1.40 6.15 9.64
C CYS A 84 -1.49 6.27 8.12
N ALA A 85 -2.06 7.39 7.64
CA ALA A 85 -2.15 7.68 6.21
C ALA A 85 -0.78 7.99 5.58
N TYR A 86 0.13 8.64 6.31
CA TYR A 86 1.50 8.86 5.86
C TYR A 86 2.23 7.53 5.65
N ARG A 87 2.11 6.59 6.59
CA ARG A 87 2.74 5.26 6.50
C ARG A 87 2.15 4.41 5.38
N SER A 88 0.83 4.50 5.16
CA SER A 88 0.19 3.88 4.00
C SER A 88 0.71 4.46 2.69
N LEU A 89 0.86 5.79 2.61
CA LEU A 89 1.46 6.46 1.45
C LEU A 89 2.91 6.02 1.23
N GLN A 90 3.72 5.92 2.28
CA GLN A 90 5.10 5.44 2.20
C GLN A 90 5.17 4.01 1.66
N THR A 91 4.25 3.13 2.10
CA THR A 91 4.11 1.78 1.56
C THR A 91 3.78 1.81 0.06
N ILE A 92 2.83 2.64 -0.38
CA ILE A 92 2.50 2.82 -1.80
C ILE A 92 3.70 3.36 -2.61
N MET A 93 4.39 4.38 -2.10
CA MET A 93 5.58 4.96 -2.73
C MET A 93 6.70 3.91 -2.88
N SER A 94 6.88 3.05 -1.87
CA SER A 94 7.86 1.97 -1.92
C SER A 94 7.57 0.99 -3.05
N TRP A 95 6.29 0.70 -3.30
CA TRP A 95 5.87 -0.16 -4.41
C TRP A 95 6.24 0.47 -5.76
N TYR A 96 5.94 1.77 -5.98
CA TYR A 96 6.34 2.44 -7.22
C TYR A 96 7.86 2.45 -7.45
N ARG A 97 8.61 2.61 -6.36
CA ARG A 97 10.07 2.55 -6.38
C ARG A 97 10.58 1.15 -6.74
N LEU A 98 10.11 0.12 -6.05
CA LEU A 98 10.56 -1.26 -6.25
C LEU A 98 10.18 -1.79 -7.64
N GLN A 99 9.04 -1.36 -8.19
CA GLN A 99 8.59 -1.72 -9.53
C GLN A 99 9.20 -0.85 -10.63
N GLN A 100 10.14 0.03 -10.27
CA GLN A 100 10.92 0.86 -11.18
C GLN A 100 10.11 1.83 -12.02
N TYR A 101 8.92 2.20 -11.55
CA TYR A 101 8.15 3.33 -12.08
C TYR A 101 8.79 4.66 -11.70
N SER A 102 9.49 4.72 -10.57
CA SER A 102 10.20 5.91 -10.11
C SER A 102 11.51 5.56 -9.40
N SER A 103 12.46 6.48 -9.45
CA SER A 103 13.69 6.45 -8.66
C SER A 103 13.62 7.37 -7.43
N ILE A 104 12.49 8.02 -7.20
CA ILE A 104 12.27 8.88 -6.04
C ILE A 104 12.27 8.03 -4.77
N ASN A 105 12.99 8.49 -3.76
CA ASN A 105 13.00 7.84 -2.45
C ASN A 105 11.63 8.00 -1.78
N VAL A 106 11.31 7.07 -0.87
CA VAL A 106 10.09 7.18 -0.08
C VAL A 106 10.19 8.43 0.81
N PRO A 107 9.24 9.37 0.71
CA PRO A 107 9.34 10.64 1.43
C PRO A 107 9.02 10.47 2.92
N SER A 108 9.66 11.28 3.75
CA SER A 108 9.32 11.49 5.16
C SER A 108 7.99 12.24 5.33
N HIS A 109 7.39 12.24 6.52
CA HIS A 109 6.17 13.01 6.81
C HIS A 109 6.36 14.50 6.50
N ARG A 110 7.53 15.05 6.84
CA ARG A 110 7.82 16.47 6.59
C ARG A 110 7.87 16.78 5.09
N GLU A 111 8.46 15.90 4.28
CA GLU A 111 8.47 16.05 2.82
C GLU A 111 7.07 15.91 2.22
N ILE A 112 6.25 14.99 2.73
CA ILE A 112 4.83 14.84 2.34
C ILE A 112 4.06 16.14 2.66
N GLN A 113 4.24 16.70 3.86
CA GLN A 113 3.62 17.96 4.26
C GLN A 113 4.10 19.13 3.38
N GLN A 114 5.40 19.17 3.08
CA GLN A 114 5.99 20.19 2.20
C GLN A 114 5.37 20.13 0.80
N VAL A 115 5.18 18.94 0.24
CA VAL A 115 4.50 18.75 -1.05
C VAL A 115 3.09 19.33 -1.03
N LEU A 116 2.31 19.05 0.01
CA LEU A 116 0.93 19.56 0.15
C LEU A 116 0.87 21.08 0.27
N VAL A 117 1.85 21.70 0.94
CA VAL A 117 1.98 23.16 0.98
C VAL A 117 2.40 23.72 -0.38
N GLU A 118 3.37 23.09 -1.06
CA GLU A 118 3.89 23.56 -2.34
C GLU A 118 2.83 23.60 -3.46
N ILE A 119 1.89 22.65 -3.44
CA ILE A 119 0.78 22.62 -4.40
C ILE A 119 -0.38 23.53 -4.00
N GLY A 120 -0.31 24.18 -2.82
CA GLY A 120 -1.33 25.10 -2.31
C GLY A 120 -2.54 24.44 -1.65
N ASP A 121 -2.46 23.15 -1.29
CA ASP A 121 -3.55 22.45 -0.58
C ASP A 121 -3.59 22.77 0.92
N LYS A 122 -2.42 23.04 1.52
CA LYS A 122 -2.27 23.33 2.95
C LYS A 122 -1.49 24.62 3.18
N ASP A 123 -1.75 25.27 4.32
CA ASP A 123 -0.99 26.44 4.77
C ASP A 123 0.44 26.08 5.22
N PRO A 124 1.42 27.01 5.17
CA PRO A 124 2.80 26.75 5.58
C PRO A 124 2.97 26.20 7.00
N SER A 125 2.04 26.49 7.92
CA SER A 125 2.04 25.96 9.29
C SER A 125 1.83 24.45 9.36
N PHE A 126 1.35 23.82 8.28
CA PHE A 126 1.16 22.37 8.19
C PHE A 126 2.49 21.61 8.22
N ILE A 127 3.59 22.22 7.77
CA ILE A 127 4.91 21.59 7.76
C ILE A 127 5.42 21.44 9.20
N GLY A 128 5.70 20.19 9.58
CA GLY A 128 6.09 19.81 10.93
C GLY A 128 4.91 19.67 11.91
N SER A 129 3.67 19.80 11.44
CA SER A 129 2.49 19.53 12.27
C SER A 129 2.29 18.02 12.47
N ARG A 130 1.33 17.67 13.33
CA ARG A 130 0.87 16.28 13.56
C ARG A 130 -0.53 16.05 13.01
N GLU A 131 -0.92 16.84 12.02
CA GLU A 131 -2.25 16.75 11.42
C GLU A 131 -2.39 15.54 10.51
N TRP A 132 -3.60 14.97 10.50
CA TRP A 132 -3.96 13.85 9.64
C TRP A 132 -4.09 14.29 8.17
N ILE A 133 -3.86 13.34 7.28
CA ILE A 133 -4.16 13.43 5.85
C ILE A 133 -5.05 12.28 5.43
N GLY A 134 -5.78 12.42 4.32
CA GLY A 134 -6.68 11.41 3.80
C GLY A 134 -6.35 10.99 2.36
N ALA A 135 -7.25 10.19 1.78
CA ALA A 135 -7.13 9.70 0.42
C ALA A 135 -6.91 10.82 -0.62
N ILE A 136 -7.54 11.99 -0.42
CA ILE A 136 -7.42 13.13 -1.33
C ILE A 136 -6.00 13.70 -1.30
N GLU A 137 -5.49 14.02 -0.12
CA GLU A 137 -4.11 14.51 0.02
C GLU A 137 -3.08 13.51 -0.51
N LEU A 138 -3.26 12.21 -0.24
CA LEU A 138 -2.40 11.17 -0.80
C LEU A 138 -2.41 11.20 -2.33
N SER A 139 -3.58 11.41 -2.95
CA SER A 139 -3.69 11.48 -4.41
C SER A 139 -2.87 12.65 -4.98
N PHE A 140 -2.86 13.80 -4.30
CA PHE A 140 -2.08 14.96 -4.72
C PHE A 140 -0.58 14.72 -4.60
N VAL A 141 -0.15 14.06 -3.52
CA VAL A 141 1.27 13.75 -3.32
C VAL A 141 1.77 12.74 -4.36
N LEU A 142 0.97 11.71 -4.66
CA LEU A 142 1.29 10.73 -5.70
C LEU A 142 1.35 11.36 -7.10
N ASP A 143 0.41 12.26 -7.42
CA ASP A 143 0.43 13.00 -8.69
C ASP A 143 1.66 13.91 -8.78
N LYS A 144 1.91 14.72 -7.75
CA LYS A 144 3.03 15.68 -7.75
C LYS A 144 4.40 14.99 -7.85
N LEU A 145 4.59 13.89 -7.11
CA LEU A 145 5.90 13.22 -7.05
C LEU A 145 6.08 12.23 -8.21
N LEU A 146 5.05 11.49 -8.59
CA LEU A 146 5.18 10.37 -9.53
C LEU A 146 4.47 10.60 -10.87
N GLY A 147 3.61 11.61 -10.98
CA GLY A 147 2.65 11.74 -12.09
C GLY A 147 1.64 10.60 -12.13
N ALA A 148 1.40 9.94 -10.98
CA ALA A 148 0.51 8.79 -10.89
C ALA A 148 -0.92 9.24 -10.64
N SER A 149 -1.82 8.95 -11.57
CA SER A 149 -3.25 9.19 -11.37
C SER A 149 -3.82 8.21 -10.34
N CYS A 150 -4.87 8.64 -9.66
CA CYS A 150 -5.55 7.83 -8.65
C CYS A 150 -7.05 7.82 -8.90
N LYS A 151 -7.67 6.66 -8.70
CA LYS A 151 -9.13 6.53 -8.59
C LYS A 151 -9.51 6.57 -7.11
N ILE A 152 -10.62 7.22 -6.78
CA ILE A 152 -11.15 7.22 -5.41
C ILE A 152 -12.53 6.55 -5.42
N ILE A 153 -12.69 5.55 -4.55
CA ILE A 153 -13.98 4.94 -4.26
C ILE A 153 -14.45 5.46 -2.91
N ASN A 154 -15.65 6.03 -2.86
CA ASN A 154 -16.28 6.49 -1.62
C ASN A 154 -17.37 5.51 -1.22
N VAL A 155 -17.37 5.11 0.04
CA VAL A 155 -18.46 4.35 0.68
C VAL A 155 -18.93 5.11 1.91
N ARG A 156 -20.25 5.10 2.15
CA ARG A 156 -20.86 5.88 3.24
C ARG A 156 -20.90 5.12 4.55
N SER A 157 -20.76 3.79 4.49
CA SER A 157 -20.75 2.87 5.62
C SER A 157 -19.74 1.76 5.38
N GLY A 158 -19.16 1.22 6.45
CA GLY A 158 -18.27 0.05 6.39
C GLY A 158 -18.95 -1.23 5.88
N ASP A 159 -20.28 -1.35 5.95
CA ASP A 159 -21.00 -2.51 5.39
C ASP A 159 -21.24 -2.45 3.88
N GLU A 160 -20.92 -1.32 3.23
CA GLU A 160 -20.91 -1.19 1.76
C GLU A 160 -19.59 -1.71 1.15
N LEU A 161 -18.54 -1.94 1.95
CA LEU A 161 -17.24 -2.39 1.45
C LEU A 161 -17.27 -3.75 0.73
N PRO A 162 -18.00 -4.78 1.21
CA PRO A 162 -18.20 -6.03 0.47
C PRO A 162 -18.73 -5.82 -0.95
N GLU A 163 -19.58 -4.81 -1.16
CA GLU A 163 -20.14 -4.50 -2.48
C GLU A 163 -19.07 -3.99 -3.46
N LYS A 164 -17.94 -3.51 -2.94
CA LYS A 164 -16.78 -3.04 -3.73
C LYS A 164 -15.75 -4.13 -3.99
N CYS A 165 -15.92 -5.35 -3.46
CA CYS A 165 -14.92 -6.42 -3.63
C CYS A 165 -14.65 -6.77 -5.09
N ARG A 166 -15.68 -6.84 -5.94
CA ARG A 166 -15.47 -7.08 -7.39
C ARG A 166 -14.66 -5.97 -8.05
N GLU A 167 -14.95 -4.72 -7.72
CA GLU A 167 -14.22 -3.56 -8.25
C GLU A 167 -12.77 -3.53 -7.77
N LEU A 168 -12.53 -3.90 -6.50
CA LEU A 168 -11.19 -4.06 -5.94
C LEU A 168 -10.42 -5.23 -6.57
N ALA A 169 -11.08 -6.36 -6.83
CA ALA A 169 -10.47 -7.50 -7.53
C ALA A 169 -9.95 -7.07 -8.92
N ILE A 170 -10.79 -6.37 -9.69
CA ILE A 170 -10.41 -5.82 -11.00
C ILE A 170 -9.22 -4.84 -10.86
N HIS A 171 -9.20 -3.99 -9.82
CA HIS A 171 -8.06 -3.12 -9.57
C HIS A 171 -6.77 -3.92 -9.33
N PHE A 172 -6.80 -4.96 -8.50
CA PHE A 172 -5.62 -5.78 -8.25
C PHE A 172 -5.18 -6.58 -9.49
N GLU A 173 -6.11 -7.07 -10.30
CA GLU A 173 -5.82 -7.78 -11.56
C GLU A 173 -5.21 -6.87 -12.64
N THR A 174 -5.70 -5.63 -12.75
CA THR A 174 -5.30 -4.71 -13.84
C THR A 174 -4.21 -3.73 -13.44
N GLN A 175 -4.24 -3.25 -12.20
CA GLN A 175 -3.28 -2.29 -11.65
C GLN A 175 -2.35 -2.94 -10.62
N GLY A 176 -2.83 -3.83 -9.76
CA GLY A 176 -2.00 -4.53 -8.77
C GLY A 176 -1.24 -3.61 -7.81
N THR A 177 -1.65 -2.35 -7.67
CA THR A 177 -1.04 -1.38 -6.74
C THR A 177 -1.67 -1.53 -5.35
N PRO A 178 -0.94 -1.28 -4.25
CA PRO A 178 -1.52 -1.21 -2.92
C PRO A 178 -2.56 -0.09 -2.83
N VAL A 179 -3.66 -0.34 -2.12
CA VAL A 179 -4.78 0.58 -1.98
C VAL A 179 -4.78 1.15 -0.56
N MET A 180 -4.83 2.46 -0.40
CA MET A 180 -5.05 3.05 0.93
C MET A 180 -6.56 3.09 1.19
N ILE A 181 -6.99 2.71 2.39
CA ILE A 181 -8.37 2.86 2.86
C ILE A 181 -8.36 3.72 4.12
N GLY A 182 -9.10 4.83 4.11
CA GLY A 182 -9.19 5.75 5.24
C GLY A 182 -10.63 6.07 5.61
N GLY A 183 -10.96 6.02 6.90
CA GLY A 183 -12.29 6.35 7.43
C GLY A 183 -12.17 7.13 8.74
N GLY A 184 -12.53 8.41 8.72
CA GLY A 184 -12.31 9.32 9.84
C GLY A 184 -10.82 9.51 10.15
N VAL A 185 -10.34 8.86 11.21
CA VAL A 185 -9.01 9.09 11.81
C VAL A 185 -8.05 7.91 11.65
N LEU A 186 -8.54 6.81 11.06
CA LEU A 186 -7.77 5.58 10.85
C LEU A 186 -7.58 5.32 9.36
N ALA A 187 -6.39 4.85 9.02
CA ALA A 187 -6.02 4.44 7.69
C ALA A 187 -5.35 3.06 7.71
N TYR A 188 -5.60 2.27 6.67
CA TYR A 188 -4.96 0.98 6.45
C TYR A 188 -4.49 0.88 5.00
N THR A 189 -3.62 -0.10 4.72
CA THR A 189 -3.25 -0.46 3.36
C THR A 189 -3.84 -1.81 3.00
N LEU A 190 -4.63 -1.86 1.94
CA LEU A 190 -5.19 -3.07 1.37
C LEU A 190 -4.25 -3.63 0.31
N LEU A 191 -3.88 -4.90 0.46
CA LEU A 191 -2.93 -5.60 -0.41
C LEU A 191 -3.60 -6.65 -1.30
N GLY A 192 -4.91 -6.83 -1.15
CA GLY A 192 -5.67 -7.78 -1.93
C GLY A 192 -7.06 -8.03 -1.37
N VAL A 193 -7.85 -8.73 -2.16
CA VAL A 193 -9.17 -9.25 -1.79
C VAL A 193 -9.24 -10.73 -2.13
N ASP A 194 -10.05 -11.46 -1.38
CA ASP A 194 -10.47 -12.82 -1.71
C ASP A 194 -11.99 -12.80 -1.81
N TYR A 195 -12.53 -13.08 -2.98
CA TYR A 195 -13.94 -12.84 -3.30
C TYR A 195 -14.58 -14.05 -3.99
N ASN A 196 -15.68 -14.55 -3.43
CA ASN A 196 -16.53 -15.53 -4.08
C ASN A 196 -17.73 -14.83 -4.72
N GLU A 197 -17.77 -14.81 -6.06
CA GLU A 197 -18.86 -14.14 -6.79
C GLU A 197 -20.23 -14.80 -6.59
N ALA A 198 -20.27 -16.11 -6.34
CA ALA A 198 -21.52 -16.86 -6.21
C ALA A 198 -22.17 -16.68 -4.83
N SER A 199 -21.36 -16.61 -3.76
CA SER A 199 -21.87 -16.44 -2.39
C SER A 199 -21.85 -15.00 -1.89
N GLY A 200 -21.02 -14.14 -2.51
CA GLY A 200 -20.73 -12.80 -2.01
C GLY A 200 -19.78 -12.77 -0.81
N ASP A 201 -19.29 -13.93 -0.32
CA ASP A 201 -18.32 -13.97 0.79
C ASP A 201 -17.00 -13.33 0.34
N CYS A 202 -16.42 -12.54 1.23
CA CYS A 202 -15.20 -11.81 0.94
C CYS A 202 -14.30 -11.60 2.15
N ALA A 203 -13.01 -11.46 1.87
CA ALA A 203 -12.01 -11.03 2.82
C ALA A 203 -11.08 -9.98 2.21
N PHE A 204 -10.52 -9.14 3.07
CA PHE A 204 -9.65 -8.03 2.74
C PHE A 204 -8.27 -8.28 3.36
N LEU A 205 -7.20 -8.26 2.56
CA LEU A 205 -5.85 -8.44 3.08
C LEU A 205 -5.30 -7.10 3.56
N ILE A 206 -5.35 -6.90 4.87
CA ILE A 206 -5.00 -5.63 5.50
C ILE A 206 -3.55 -5.66 5.97
N LEU A 207 -2.81 -4.61 5.65
CA LEU A 207 -1.54 -4.23 6.24
C LEU A 207 -1.76 -2.98 7.08
N ASP A 208 -1.59 -3.14 8.39
CA ASP A 208 -1.95 -2.18 9.41
C ASP A 208 -0.76 -1.28 9.75
N PRO A 209 -0.79 0.03 9.40
CA PRO A 209 0.32 0.93 9.68
C PRO A 209 0.47 1.28 11.18
N HIS A 210 -0.46 0.87 12.04
CA HIS A 210 -0.45 1.24 13.45
C HIS A 210 0.48 0.37 14.32
N TYR A 211 1.18 -0.60 13.74
CA TYR A 211 2.16 -1.41 14.48
C TYR A 211 3.28 -0.52 15.03
N THR A 212 3.56 -0.65 16.32
CA THR A 212 4.57 0.15 17.05
C THR A 212 5.76 -0.67 17.54
N GLY A 213 5.77 -1.98 17.28
CA GLY A 213 6.92 -2.82 17.63
C GLY A 213 8.07 -2.65 16.64
N GLY A 214 9.20 -3.31 16.93
CA GLY A 214 10.28 -3.43 15.94
C GLY A 214 9.93 -4.42 14.83
N ASP A 215 10.68 -4.37 13.73
CA ASP A 215 10.52 -5.19 12.51
C ASP A 215 10.68 -6.72 12.76
N ASP A 216 9.70 -7.32 13.44
CA ASP A 216 9.64 -8.74 13.76
C ASP A 216 8.47 -9.38 13.02
N LEU A 217 8.80 -10.06 11.91
CA LEU A 217 7.85 -10.70 11.02
C LEU A 217 6.89 -11.64 11.76
N LYS A 218 7.38 -12.42 12.73
CA LYS A 218 6.53 -13.36 13.49
C LYS A 218 5.53 -12.61 14.35
N LYS A 219 5.94 -11.52 15.01
CA LYS A 219 5.01 -10.69 15.81
C LYS A 219 3.99 -9.97 14.94
N ILE A 220 4.39 -9.52 13.76
CA ILE A 220 3.50 -8.84 12.80
C ILE A 220 2.42 -9.80 12.29
N VAL A 221 2.82 -10.99 11.84
CA VAL A 221 1.90 -12.01 11.33
C VAL A 221 1.01 -12.55 12.45
N ASN A 222 1.59 -12.99 13.58
CA ASN A 222 0.82 -13.56 14.69
C ASN A 222 -0.06 -12.53 15.41
N GLY A 223 0.34 -11.26 15.41
CA GLY A 223 -0.44 -10.15 15.94
C GLY A 223 -1.56 -9.69 15.00
N GLY A 224 -1.61 -10.20 13.77
CA GLY A 224 -2.63 -9.84 12.79
C GLY A 224 -2.50 -8.42 12.24
N TRP A 225 -1.29 -7.84 12.29
CA TRP A 225 -0.92 -6.54 11.71
C TRP A 225 -0.78 -6.60 10.20
N CYS A 226 -0.47 -7.78 9.66
CA CYS A 226 -0.81 -8.13 8.29
C CYS A 226 -1.70 -9.38 8.34
N ALA A 227 -2.94 -9.30 7.87
CA ALA A 227 -3.87 -10.43 7.92
C ALA A 227 -5.11 -10.23 7.04
N TRP A 228 -5.73 -11.35 6.67
CA TRP A 228 -7.09 -11.35 6.12
C TRP A 228 -8.11 -10.92 7.17
N LYS A 229 -8.96 -9.97 6.82
CA LYS A 229 -10.09 -9.50 7.63
C LYS A 229 -11.36 -9.71 6.84
N LYS A 230 -12.30 -10.49 7.38
CA LYS A 230 -13.66 -10.56 6.84
C LYS A 230 -14.42 -9.29 7.25
N SER A 231 -15.41 -8.90 6.43
CA SER A 231 -16.26 -7.75 6.77
C SER A 231 -16.98 -7.96 8.09
N VAL A 232 -17.40 -9.20 8.36
CA VAL A 232 -17.96 -9.64 9.64
C VAL A 232 -17.18 -10.87 10.08
N ASP A 233 -16.60 -10.83 11.29
CA ASP A 233 -15.88 -11.97 11.85
C ASP A 233 -16.82 -13.10 12.30
N SER A 234 -16.27 -14.25 12.66
CA SER A 234 -17.05 -15.40 13.14
C SER A 234 -17.84 -15.14 14.44
N LYS A 235 -17.59 -14.02 15.11
CA LYS A 235 -18.30 -13.57 16.31
C LYS A 235 -19.33 -12.48 15.99
N GLY A 236 -19.58 -12.19 14.71
CA GLY A 236 -20.56 -11.19 14.27
C GLY A 236 -20.07 -9.75 14.37
N ARG A 237 -18.77 -9.52 14.63
CA ARG A 237 -18.21 -8.16 14.75
C ARG A 237 -17.73 -7.68 13.39
N SER A 238 -18.14 -6.47 13.03
CA SER A 238 -17.69 -5.85 11.78
C SER A 238 -16.27 -5.30 11.94
N PHE A 239 -15.37 -5.64 11.00
CA PHE A 239 -14.03 -5.05 10.97
C PHE A 239 -14.09 -3.58 10.56
N PHE A 240 -14.88 -3.29 9.52
CA PHE A 240 -15.21 -1.93 9.11
C PHE A 240 -16.49 -1.48 9.82
N LEU A 241 -16.47 -0.27 10.39
CA LEU A 241 -17.53 0.25 11.22
C LEU A 241 -18.68 0.78 10.35
N LYS A 242 -19.92 0.38 10.68
CA LYS A 242 -21.12 0.75 9.93
C LYS A 242 -21.48 2.24 10.03
N ASP A 243 -21.05 2.91 11.09
CA ASP A 243 -21.33 4.33 11.33
C ASP A 243 -20.22 5.25 10.77
N LYS A 244 -19.32 4.73 9.94
CA LYS A 244 -18.18 5.45 9.37
C LYS A 244 -18.18 5.35 7.85
N PHE A 245 -17.89 6.47 7.20
CA PHE A 245 -17.55 6.51 5.79
C PHE A 245 -16.11 6.04 5.58
N TYR A 246 -15.82 5.54 4.38
CA TYR A 246 -14.45 5.21 3.96
C TYR A 246 -14.18 5.73 2.56
N ASN A 247 -12.96 6.22 2.36
CA ASN A 247 -12.41 6.57 1.06
C ASN A 247 -11.28 5.60 0.75
N LEU A 248 -11.37 4.93 -0.40
CA LEU A 248 -10.32 4.05 -0.90
C LEU A 248 -9.60 4.77 -2.03
N LEU A 249 -8.30 4.97 -1.86
CA LEU A 249 -7.41 5.49 -2.89
C LEU A 249 -6.80 4.32 -3.65
N LEU A 250 -7.06 4.27 -4.95
CA LEU A 250 -6.61 3.24 -5.89
C LEU A 250 -5.59 3.86 -6.87
N PRO A 251 -4.28 3.84 -6.57
CA PRO A 251 -3.25 4.39 -7.45
C PRO A 251 -3.18 3.62 -8.78
N GLN A 252 -3.03 4.30 -9.91
CA GLN A 252 -2.98 3.67 -11.23
C GLN A 252 -1.54 3.54 -11.72
N ARG A 253 -1.22 2.45 -12.44
CA ARG A 253 0.08 2.29 -13.08
C ARG A 253 0.26 3.32 -14.20
N PRO A 254 1.38 4.07 -14.21
CA PRO A 254 1.78 4.81 -15.39
C PRO A 254 2.11 3.85 -16.53
N ASN A 255 1.67 4.16 -17.75
CA ASN A 255 2.09 3.40 -18.93
C ASN A 255 3.58 3.71 -19.23
N MET A 256 4.47 2.73 -19.01
CA MET A 256 5.91 2.96 -19.09
C MET A 256 6.71 1.72 -19.55
N VAL A 257 7.76 1.92 -20.35
CA VAL A 257 8.73 0.89 -20.81
C VAL A 257 10.19 1.30 -20.59
#